data_AF-A0AAD8AM80-F1
#
_entry.id   AF-A0AAD8AM80-F1
#
_cell.length_a   1.000
_cell.length_b   1.000
_cell.length_c   1.000
_cell.angle_alpha   90.00
_cell.angle_beta   90.00
_cell.angle_gamma   90.00
#
_symmetry.space_group_name_H-M   'P 1'
#
loop_
_entity.id
_entity.type
_entity.pdbx_description
1 polymer ?
#
loop_
_entity_poly.entity_id
_entity_poly.type
_entity_poly.pdbx_seq_one_letter_code
_entity_poly.pdbx_strand_id
1 'polypeptide(L)'
;FSIILFSDHTYYRKSLFYITDVCHEQKISDFTQQLSQIYEQHAEEMQLLVSNFRKRNGELRKERCSSSSALFHTWETLLQEVEIDSQAHSDIASILGRQVSRPLLERSFHRKIQSRKVFTHRESYETILTKTEDKLSKCRQDYKNAYLSYLSAPTTASLATYFDAHNAYVQQLHATNGMLDQYHQETLPQLLQ
;
A
#
# COMPACT_ATOMS: atom_id res chain seq x y z
N PHE A 1 15.03 19.84 21.33
CA PHE A 1 14.32 18.61 21.75
C PHE A 1 12.84 18.57 21.38
N SER A 2 12.11 19.69 21.22
CA SER A 2 10.64 19.63 20.97
C SER A 2 10.16 19.49 19.51
N ILE A 3 11.04 19.51 18.51
CA ILE A 3 10.61 19.51 17.08
C ILE A 3 10.43 18.09 16.53
N ILE A 4 11.21 17.12 17.02
CA ILE A 4 11.15 15.71 16.60
C ILE A 4 9.76 15.09 16.88
N LEU A 5 9.11 15.51 17.97
CA LEU A 5 7.79 15.00 18.38
C LEU A 5 6.63 15.51 17.50
N PHE A 6 6.74 16.69 16.89
CA PHE A 6 5.65 17.28 16.11
C PHE A 6 5.55 16.66 14.70
N SER A 7 6.71 16.30 14.12
CA SER A 7 6.80 15.64 12.82
C SER A 7 6.34 14.18 12.83
N ASP A 8 6.42 13.51 13.98
CA ASP A 8 5.97 12.12 14.12
C ASP A 8 4.44 12.01 13.88
N HIS A 9 3.65 12.97 14.35
CA HIS A 9 2.18 12.88 14.33
C HIS A 9 1.57 12.99 12.93
N THR A 10 2.08 13.88 12.07
CA THR A 10 1.57 14.05 10.69
C THR A 10 2.01 12.91 9.79
N TYR A 11 3.23 12.39 10.01
CA TYR A 11 3.80 11.29 9.26
C TYR A 11 3.13 9.96 9.63
N TYR A 12 2.95 9.68 10.92
CA TYR A 12 2.19 8.51 11.40
C TYR A 12 0.76 8.52 10.85
N ARG A 13 0.11 9.67 10.78
CA ARG A 13 -1.26 9.75 10.25
C ARG A 13 -1.33 9.39 8.76
N LYS A 14 -0.37 9.84 7.96
CA LYS A 14 -0.31 9.50 6.52
C LYS A 14 0.17 8.06 6.27
N SER A 15 1.15 7.55 7.01
CA SER A 15 1.59 6.15 6.88
C SER A 15 0.53 5.17 7.35
N LEU A 16 -0.19 5.50 8.44
CA LEU A 16 -1.36 4.73 8.88
C LEU A 16 -2.46 4.75 7.83
N PHE A 17 -2.71 5.89 7.18
CA PHE A 17 -3.65 6.00 6.05
C PHE A 17 -3.24 5.08 4.90
N TYR A 18 -1.98 5.09 4.45
CA TYR A 18 -1.51 4.17 3.41
C TYR A 18 -1.71 2.69 3.77
N ILE A 19 -1.48 2.31 5.03
CA ILE A 19 -1.67 0.93 5.49
C ILE A 19 -3.16 0.55 5.55
N THR A 20 -4.02 1.46 6.03
CA THR A 20 -5.47 1.20 6.10
C THR A 20 -6.10 1.11 4.72
N ASP A 21 -5.71 1.98 3.80
CA ASP A 21 -6.23 2.03 2.43
C ASP A 21 -5.84 0.77 1.65
N VAL A 22 -4.58 0.33 1.75
CA VAL A 22 -4.12 -0.97 1.17
C VAL A 22 -4.93 -2.14 1.72
N CYS A 23 -5.23 -2.15 3.02
CA CYS A 23 -5.98 -3.24 3.64
C CYS A 23 -7.45 -3.24 3.18
N HIS A 24 -8.05 -2.07 2.97
CA HIS A 24 -9.40 -1.95 2.41
C HIS A 24 -9.46 -2.37 0.95
N GLU A 25 -8.52 -1.93 0.11
CA GLU A 25 -8.48 -2.32 -1.30
C GLU A 25 -8.33 -3.84 -1.47
N GLN A 26 -7.48 -4.47 -0.64
CA GLN A 26 -7.33 -5.92 -0.64
C GLN A 26 -8.64 -6.63 -0.26
N LYS A 27 -9.31 -6.18 0.81
CA LYS A 27 -10.60 -6.78 1.23
C LYS A 27 -11.68 -6.65 0.16
N ILE A 28 -11.78 -5.48 -0.48
CA ILE A 28 -12.76 -5.26 -1.56
C ILE A 28 -12.42 -6.13 -2.78
N SER A 29 -11.13 -6.23 -3.13
CA SER A 29 -10.65 -7.11 -4.20
C SER A 29 -11.01 -8.58 -3.91
N ASP A 30 -10.71 -9.07 -2.71
CA ASP A 30 -10.95 -10.46 -2.32
C ASP A 30 -12.45 -10.79 -2.33
N PHE A 31 -13.29 -9.89 -1.80
CA PHE A 31 -14.74 -10.02 -1.86
C PHE A 31 -15.23 -10.07 -3.31
N THR A 32 -14.75 -9.14 -4.14
CA THR A 32 -15.18 -9.05 -5.55
C THR A 32 -14.73 -10.27 -6.35
N GLN A 33 -13.56 -10.80 -6.06
CA GLN A 33 -13.06 -12.04 -6.66
C GLN A 33 -13.93 -13.24 -6.30
N GLN A 34 -14.32 -13.37 -5.03
CA GLN A 34 -15.22 -14.44 -4.59
C GLN A 34 -16.60 -14.30 -5.23
N LEU A 35 -17.13 -13.08 -5.30
CA LEU A 35 -18.41 -12.80 -5.97
C LEU A 35 -18.35 -13.17 -7.46
N SER A 36 -17.26 -12.80 -8.15
CA SER A 36 -17.00 -13.18 -9.54
C SER A 36 -17.03 -14.70 -9.72
N GLN A 37 -16.40 -15.47 -8.83
CA GLN A 37 -16.38 -16.93 -8.91
C GLN A 37 -17.77 -17.55 -8.74
N ILE A 38 -18.59 -16.98 -7.84
CA ILE A 38 -19.98 -17.43 -7.65
C ILE A 38 -20.80 -17.20 -8.94
N TYR A 39 -20.66 -16.03 -9.57
CA TYR A 39 -21.33 -15.74 -10.84
C TYR A 39 -20.88 -16.66 -11.97
N GLU A 40 -19.57 -16.93 -12.06
CA GLU A 40 -18.99 -17.80 -13.08
C GLU A 40 -19.49 -19.25 -12.93
N GLN A 41 -19.44 -19.80 -11.71
CA GLN A 41 -19.96 -21.14 -11.43
C GLN A 41 -21.47 -21.23 -11.73
N HIS A 42 -22.25 -20.23 -11.32
CA HIS A 42 -23.69 -20.23 -11.59
C HIS A 42 -24.00 -20.22 -13.10
N ALA A 43 -23.26 -19.39 -13.87
CA ALA A 43 -23.37 -19.36 -15.31
C ALA A 43 -23.04 -20.71 -15.96
N GLU A 44 -21.97 -21.37 -15.52
CA GLU A 44 -21.57 -22.70 -16.01
C GLU A 44 -22.63 -23.77 -15.73
N GLU A 45 -23.20 -23.79 -14.52
CA GLU A 45 -24.26 -24.71 -14.13
C GLU A 45 -25.52 -24.52 -15.00
N MET A 46 -25.90 -23.27 -15.28
CA MET A 46 -27.02 -22.95 -16.17
C MET A 46 -26.75 -23.38 -17.62
N GLN A 47 -25.55 -23.13 -18.14
CA GLN A 47 -25.14 -23.57 -19.48
C GLN A 47 -25.19 -25.09 -19.61
N LEU A 48 -24.68 -25.81 -18.61
CA LEU A 48 -24.72 -27.27 -18.57
C LEU A 48 -26.16 -27.79 -18.54
N LEU A 49 -27.04 -27.15 -17.74
CA LEU A 49 -28.45 -27.48 -17.68
C LEU A 49 -29.13 -27.32 -19.06
N VAL A 50 -28.96 -26.15 -19.71
CA VAL A 50 -29.52 -25.89 -21.03
C VAL A 50 -29.00 -26.89 -22.06
N SER A 51 -27.69 -27.13 -22.10
CA SER A 51 -27.05 -28.07 -23.03
C SER A 51 -27.60 -29.49 -22.89
N ASN A 52 -27.72 -29.97 -21.65
CA ASN A 52 -28.27 -31.30 -21.36
C ASN A 52 -29.71 -31.44 -21.84
N PHE A 53 -30.56 -30.45 -21.58
CA PHE A 53 -31.95 -30.49 -21.98
C PHE A 53 -32.14 -30.28 -23.49
N ARG A 54 -31.36 -29.42 -24.15
CA ARG A 54 -31.36 -29.30 -25.63
C ARG A 54 -30.98 -30.62 -26.30
N LYS A 55 -29.98 -31.34 -25.77
CA LYS A 55 -29.58 -32.66 -26.27
C LYS A 55 -30.74 -33.67 -26.18
N ARG A 56 -31.37 -33.79 -25.01
CA ARG A 56 -32.54 -34.66 -24.80
C ARG A 56 -33.71 -34.27 -25.71
N ASN A 57 -33.94 -32.97 -25.91
CA ASN A 57 -35.00 -32.48 -26.79
C ASN A 57 -34.74 -32.85 -28.26
N GLY A 58 -33.48 -32.83 -28.69
CA GLY A 58 -33.06 -33.29 -30.01
C GLY A 58 -33.25 -34.78 -30.23
N GLU A 59 -33.05 -35.61 -29.19
CA GLU A 59 -33.33 -37.06 -29.23
C GLU A 59 -34.83 -37.34 -29.38
N LEU A 60 -35.68 -36.67 -28.58
CA LEU A 60 -37.15 -36.80 -28.66
C LEU A 60 -37.73 -36.41 -30.02
N ARG A 61 -37.12 -35.43 -30.70
CA ARG A 61 -37.49 -35.03 -32.07
C ARG A 61 -37.19 -36.11 -33.12
N LYS A 62 -36.18 -36.95 -32.89
CA LYS A 62 -35.85 -38.07 -33.79
C LYS A 62 -36.84 -39.23 -33.63
N GLU A 63 -37.40 -39.39 -32.43
CA GLU A 63 -38.34 -40.46 -32.10
C GLU A 63 -39.80 -40.16 -32.47
N ARG A 64 -40.22 -38.88 -32.50
CA ARG A 64 -41.58 -38.47 -32.92
C ARG A 64 -41.58 -37.77 -34.28
N CYS A 65 -42.28 -38.36 -35.25
CA CYS A 65 -42.59 -37.72 -36.53
C CYS A 65 -43.43 -36.45 -36.30
N SER A 66 -42.79 -35.30 -36.51
CA SER A 66 -43.35 -33.96 -36.78
C SER A 66 -44.77 -33.66 -36.29
N SER A 67 -44.89 -33.07 -35.11
CA SER A 67 -45.87 -32.01 -34.89
C SER A 67 -45.23 -30.91 -34.02
N SER A 68 -45.03 -29.74 -34.61
CA SER A 68 -44.58 -28.55 -33.88
C SER A 68 -45.70 -28.14 -32.93
N SER A 69 -45.56 -28.49 -31.65
CA SER A 69 -46.52 -28.10 -30.62
C SER A 69 -46.12 -26.74 -30.06
N ALA A 70 -47.10 -25.88 -29.76
CA ALA A 70 -46.86 -24.60 -29.11
C ALA A 70 -46.08 -24.75 -27.79
N LEU A 71 -46.26 -25.88 -27.11
CA LEU A 71 -45.49 -26.25 -25.92
C LEU A 71 -44.00 -26.43 -26.23
N PHE A 72 -43.66 -27.06 -27.36
CA PHE A 72 -42.27 -27.23 -27.77
C PHE A 72 -41.60 -25.87 -28.04
N HIS A 73 -42.30 -24.97 -28.72
CA HIS A 73 -41.79 -23.62 -28.97
C HIS A 73 -41.59 -22.86 -27.66
N THR A 74 -42.57 -22.90 -26.75
CA THR A 74 -42.49 -22.26 -25.43
C THR A 74 -41.30 -22.78 -24.63
N TRP A 75 -41.05 -24.09 -24.67
CA TRP A 75 -39.92 -24.71 -24.01
C TRP A 75 -38.57 -24.30 -24.60
N GLU A 76 -38.44 -24.24 -25.93
CA GLU A 76 -37.21 -23.75 -26.58
C GLU A 76 -36.96 -22.28 -26.25
N THR A 77 -38.00 -21.44 -26.21
CA THR A 77 -37.89 -20.05 -25.77
C THR A 77 -37.36 -19.98 -24.33
N LEU A 78 -37.91 -20.78 -23.41
CA LEU A 78 -37.40 -20.82 -22.04
C LEU A 78 -35.92 -21.22 -21.97
N LEU A 79 -35.51 -22.27 -22.71
CA LEU A 79 -34.10 -22.69 -22.77
C LEU A 79 -33.19 -21.60 -23.33
N GLN A 80 -33.66 -20.83 -24.31
CA GLN A 80 -32.93 -19.70 -24.87
C GLN A 80 -32.81 -18.54 -23.87
N GLU A 81 -33.86 -18.20 -23.14
CA GLU A 81 -33.81 -17.15 -22.11
C GLU A 81 -32.85 -17.53 -20.97
N VAL A 82 -32.85 -18.79 -20.53
CA VAL A 82 -31.88 -19.28 -19.51
C VAL A 82 -30.44 -19.23 -20.03
N GLU A 83 -30.22 -19.51 -21.32
CA GLU A 83 -28.89 -19.39 -21.94
C GLU A 83 -28.41 -17.94 -22.01
N ILE A 84 -29.30 -17.00 -22.36
CA ILE A 84 -29.03 -15.57 -22.35
C ILE A 84 -28.69 -15.10 -20.93
N ASP A 85 -29.46 -15.52 -19.93
CA ASP A 85 -29.22 -15.15 -18.54
C ASP A 85 -27.89 -15.72 -18.01
N SER A 86 -27.54 -16.95 -18.38
CA SER A 86 -26.22 -17.52 -18.10
C SER A 86 -25.09 -16.67 -18.70
N GLN A 87 -25.22 -16.23 -19.95
CA GLN A 87 -24.23 -15.36 -20.57
C GLN A 87 -24.09 -14.03 -19.83
N ALA A 88 -25.20 -13.44 -19.38
CA ALA A 88 -25.18 -12.22 -18.57
C ALA A 88 -24.44 -12.42 -17.23
N HIS A 89 -24.65 -13.56 -16.56
CA HIS A 89 -23.91 -13.89 -15.33
C HIS A 89 -22.40 -14.07 -15.59
N SER A 90 -22.02 -14.70 -16.70
CA SER A 90 -20.62 -14.83 -17.13
C SER A 90 -19.98 -13.46 -17.43
N ASP A 91 -20.71 -12.56 -18.07
CA ASP A 91 -20.26 -11.19 -18.36
C ASP A 91 -20.06 -10.39 -17.07
N ILE A 92 -20.99 -10.49 -16.11
CA ILE A 92 -20.86 -9.86 -14.78
C ILE A 92 -19.61 -10.39 -14.07
N ALA A 93 -19.41 -11.71 -14.02
CA ALA A 93 -18.20 -12.31 -13.44
C ALA A 93 -16.93 -11.72 -14.08
N SER A 94 -16.88 -11.69 -15.40
CA SER A 94 -15.74 -11.13 -16.15
C SER A 94 -15.47 -9.67 -15.81
N ILE A 95 -16.51 -8.82 -15.70
CA ILE A 95 -16.39 -7.41 -15.33
C ILE A 95 -15.87 -7.27 -13.89
N LEU A 96 -16.45 -8.01 -12.93
CA LEU A 96 -16.01 -7.99 -11.53
C LEU A 96 -14.52 -8.39 -11.41
N GLY A 97 -14.11 -9.44 -12.11
CA GLY A 97 -12.71 -9.88 -12.12
C GLY A 97 -11.77 -8.87 -12.77
N ARG A 98 -12.09 -8.40 -13.99
CA ARG A 98 -11.17 -7.59 -14.82
C ARG A 98 -11.17 -6.11 -14.49
N GLN A 99 -12.32 -5.52 -14.15
CA GLN A 99 -12.44 -4.07 -13.96
C GLN A 99 -12.42 -3.65 -12.49
N VAL A 100 -12.63 -4.58 -11.56
CA VAL A 100 -12.69 -4.26 -10.13
C VAL A 100 -11.60 -5.00 -9.34
N SER A 101 -11.62 -6.33 -9.31
CA SER A 101 -10.68 -7.14 -8.51
C SER A 101 -9.22 -6.89 -8.93
N ARG A 102 -8.86 -7.13 -10.20
CA ARG A 102 -7.48 -6.95 -10.67
C ARG A 102 -6.94 -5.53 -10.47
N PRO A 103 -7.64 -4.44 -10.86
CA PRO A 103 -7.13 -3.09 -10.65
C PRO A 103 -6.95 -2.73 -9.18
N LEU A 104 -7.82 -3.20 -8.28
CA LEU A 104 -7.67 -2.98 -6.85
C LEU A 104 -6.44 -3.70 -6.28
N LEU A 105 -6.19 -4.94 -6.73
CA LEU A 105 -5.02 -5.71 -6.33
C LEU A 105 -3.70 -5.12 -6.86
N GLU A 106 -3.68 -4.63 -8.10
CA GLU A 106 -2.53 -3.92 -8.65
C GLU A 106 -2.25 -2.61 -7.88
N ARG A 107 -3.30 -1.83 -7.61
CA ARG A 107 -3.20 -0.61 -6.80
C ARG A 107 -2.68 -0.90 -5.39
N SER A 108 -3.16 -1.96 -4.74
CA SER A 108 -2.72 -2.36 -3.39
C SER A 108 -1.23 -2.74 -3.41
N PHE A 109 -0.77 -3.44 -4.46
CA PHE A 109 0.63 -3.80 -4.64
C PHE A 109 1.54 -2.58 -4.79
N HIS A 110 1.18 -1.63 -5.66
CA HIS A 110 1.94 -0.39 -5.85
C HIS A 110 2.05 0.41 -4.54
N ARG A 111 0.95 0.57 -3.81
CA ARG A 111 0.96 1.23 -2.50
C ARG A 111 1.79 0.49 -1.46
N LYS A 112 1.77 -0.86 -1.46
CA LYS A 112 2.62 -1.66 -0.56
C LYS A 112 4.11 -1.44 -0.83
N ILE A 113 4.51 -1.31 -2.10
CA ILE A 113 5.90 -0.98 -2.45
C ILE A 113 6.26 0.43 -1.99
N GLN A 114 5.41 1.42 -2.25
CA GLN A 114 5.67 2.80 -1.84
C GLN A 114 5.77 2.93 -0.32
N SER A 115 4.86 2.27 0.40
CA SER A 115 4.90 2.17 1.86
C SER A 115 6.24 1.61 2.35
N ARG A 116 6.72 0.51 1.78
CA ARG A 116 8.03 -0.06 2.13
C ARG A 116 9.18 0.92 1.91
N LYS A 117 9.20 1.65 0.80
CA LYS A 117 10.24 2.66 0.52
C LYS A 117 10.24 3.76 1.58
N VAL A 118 9.07 4.27 1.94
CA VAL A 118 8.91 5.28 3.00
C VAL A 118 9.47 4.77 4.33
N PHE A 119 9.14 3.53 4.72
CA PHE A 119 9.62 2.93 5.97
C PHE A 119 11.14 2.68 5.97
N THR A 120 11.70 2.12 4.91
CA THR A 120 13.15 1.90 4.80
C THR A 120 13.93 3.21 4.85
N HIS A 121 13.42 4.24 4.18
CA HIS A 121 14.07 5.55 4.17
C HIS A 121 14.00 6.22 5.55
N ARG A 122 12.86 6.09 6.24
CA ARG A 122 12.72 6.53 7.63
C ARG A 122 13.75 5.87 8.55
N GLU A 123 13.85 4.55 8.51
CA GLU A 123 14.79 3.79 9.35
C GLU A 123 16.25 4.22 9.09
N SER A 124 16.60 4.46 7.82
CA SER A 124 17.90 5.01 7.43
C SER A 124 18.13 6.40 8.00
N TYR A 125 17.15 7.31 7.91
CA TYR A 125 17.25 8.67 8.45
C TYR A 125 17.29 8.69 9.98
N GLU A 126 16.51 7.87 10.66
CA GLU A 126 16.55 7.73 12.12
C GLU A 126 17.95 7.28 12.56
N THR A 127 18.53 6.30 11.88
CA THR A 127 19.91 5.85 12.16
C THR A 127 20.94 6.98 12.01
N ILE A 128 20.78 7.82 10.98
CA ILE A 128 21.67 8.97 10.74
C ILE A 128 21.46 10.04 11.83
N LEU A 129 20.20 10.34 12.17
CA LEU A 129 19.86 11.31 13.21
C LEU A 129 20.45 10.90 14.56
N THR A 130 20.26 9.65 14.98
CA THR A 130 20.84 9.15 16.23
C THR A 130 22.35 9.31 16.26
N LYS A 131 23.06 8.94 15.18
CA LYS A 131 24.51 9.10 15.08
C LYS A 131 24.94 10.56 15.18
N THR A 132 24.19 11.47 14.56
CA THR A 132 24.46 12.90 14.57
C THR A 132 24.18 13.51 15.95
N GLU A 133 23.12 13.09 16.63
CA GLU A 133 22.79 13.45 18.01
C GLU A 133 23.85 12.97 19.00
N ASP A 134 24.33 11.74 18.86
CA ASP A 134 25.42 11.18 19.68
C ASP A 134 26.70 12.00 19.52
N LYS A 135 27.06 12.35 18.29
CA LYS A 135 28.21 13.23 18.00
C LYS A 135 28.04 14.61 18.63
N LEU A 136 26.86 15.22 18.50
CA LEU A 136 26.56 16.52 19.10
C LEU A 136 26.66 16.47 20.63
N SER A 137 26.12 15.42 21.24
CA SER A 137 26.20 15.17 22.68
C SER A 137 27.65 15.06 23.14
N LYS A 138 28.47 14.31 22.40
CA LYS A 138 29.91 14.19 22.66
C LYS A 138 30.64 15.53 22.55
N CYS A 139 30.47 16.27 21.45
CA CYS A 139 31.10 17.59 21.27
C CYS A 139 30.70 18.57 22.38
N ARG A 140 29.44 18.54 22.82
CA ARG A 140 28.96 19.35 23.94
C ARG A 140 29.65 18.97 25.25
N GLN A 141 29.84 17.67 25.50
CA GLN A 141 30.53 17.19 26.69
C GLN A 141 32.02 17.56 26.66
N ASP A 142 32.69 17.40 25.52
CA ASP A 142 34.10 17.75 25.33
C ASP A 142 34.30 19.26 25.52
N TYR A 143 33.41 20.09 24.96
CA TYR A 143 33.40 21.55 25.19
C TYR A 143 33.26 21.90 26.67
N LYS A 144 32.30 21.29 27.37
CA LYS A 144 32.10 21.50 28.81
C LYS A 144 33.34 21.09 29.62
N ASN A 145 33.94 19.96 29.29
CA ASN A 145 35.14 19.47 29.97
C ASN A 145 36.33 20.42 29.74
N ALA A 146 36.57 20.85 28.50
CA ALA A 146 37.64 21.79 28.17
C ALA A 146 37.47 23.14 28.89
N TYR A 147 36.23 23.64 28.99
CA TYR A 147 35.90 24.84 29.77
C TYR A 147 36.25 24.67 31.26
N LEU A 148 35.82 23.57 31.89
CA LEU A 148 36.13 23.29 33.30
C LEU A 148 37.64 23.14 33.54
N SER A 149 38.35 22.45 32.63
CA SER A 149 39.81 22.32 32.71
C SER A 149 40.51 23.68 32.61
N TYR A 150 40.09 24.55 31.69
CA TYR A 150 40.62 25.90 31.59
C TYR A 150 40.39 26.72 32.87
N LEU A 151 39.19 26.63 33.47
CA LEU A 151 38.90 27.32 34.75
C LEU A 151 39.78 26.81 35.89
N SER A 152 40.07 25.50 35.94
CA SER A 152 40.87 24.91 37.00
C SER A 152 42.37 25.24 36.90
N ALA A 153 42.89 25.33 35.67
CA ALA A 153 44.30 25.59 35.38
C ALA A 153 44.43 26.43 34.09
N PRO A 154 44.32 27.76 34.20
CA PRO A 154 44.36 28.65 33.04
C PRO A 154 45.77 28.69 32.44
N THR A 155 45.89 28.24 31.18
CA THR A 155 47.12 28.29 30.39
C THR A 155 46.77 28.60 28.94
N THR A 156 47.74 29.05 28.15
CA THR A 156 47.53 29.28 26.71
C THR A 156 47.10 27.99 25.99
N ALA A 157 47.64 26.85 26.41
CA ALA A 157 47.28 25.55 25.84
C ALA A 157 45.82 25.15 26.19
N SER A 158 45.40 25.31 27.45
CA SER A 158 44.02 24.99 27.85
C SER A 158 43.00 25.94 27.23
N LEU A 159 43.36 27.20 26.97
CA LEU A 159 42.53 28.14 26.22
C LEU A 159 42.34 27.73 24.75
N ALA A 160 43.42 27.29 24.08
CA ALA A 160 43.35 26.81 22.70
C ALA A 160 42.41 25.60 22.58
N THR A 161 42.59 24.60 23.46
CA THR A 161 41.70 23.41 23.51
C THR A 161 40.24 23.78 23.76
N TYR A 162 39.98 24.77 24.62
CA TYR A 162 38.62 25.28 24.85
C TYR A 162 37.99 25.87 23.59
N PHE A 163 38.72 26.72 22.85
CA PHE A 163 38.21 27.30 21.61
C PHE A 163 38.02 26.26 20.50
N ASP A 164 38.93 25.28 20.40
CA ASP A 164 38.80 24.20 19.42
C ASP A 164 37.56 23.34 19.71
N ALA A 165 37.32 22.99 20.97
CA ALA A 165 36.15 22.23 21.39
C ALA A 165 34.84 23.02 21.19
N HIS A 166 34.85 24.33 21.44
CA HIS A 166 33.73 25.23 21.14
C HIS A 166 33.40 25.23 19.64
N ASN A 167 34.42 25.43 18.79
CA ASN A 167 34.25 25.49 17.35
C ASN A 167 33.72 24.17 16.80
N ALA A 168 34.24 23.04 17.29
CA ALA A 168 33.75 21.71 16.93
C ALA A 168 32.27 21.51 17.33
N TYR A 169 31.88 21.94 18.54
CA TYR A 169 30.48 21.89 18.98
C TYR A 169 29.55 22.73 18.11
N VAL A 170 29.93 23.98 17.83
CA VAL A 170 29.14 24.89 16.99
C VAL A 170 29.00 24.36 15.56
N GLN A 171 30.07 23.86 14.97
CA GLN A 171 30.03 23.24 13.64
C GLN A 171 29.10 22.02 13.61
N GLN A 172 29.19 21.14 14.60
CA GLN A 172 28.33 19.96 14.70
C GLN A 172 26.86 20.34 14.92
N LEU A 173 26.60 21.40 15.69
CA LEU A 173 25.24 21.93 15.88
C LEU A 173 24.64 22.44 14.56
N HIS A 174 25.40 23.23 13.79
CA HIS A 174 24.97 23.69 12.48
C HIS A 174 24.71 22.55 11.50
N ALA A 175 25.60 21.55 11.46
CA ALA A 175 25.42 20.37 10.62
C ALA A 175 24.14 19.61 11.01
N THR A 176 23.90 19.41 12.31
CA THR A 176 22.71 18.70 12.82
C THR A 176 21.42 19.43 12.43
N ASN A 177 21.37 20.75 12.62
CA ASN A 177 20.21 21.56 12.26
C ASN A 177 19.97 21.56 10.75
N GLY A 178 21.03 21.72 9.94
CA GLY A 178 20.91 21.69 8.49
C GLY A 178 20.39 20.36 7.94
N MET A 179 20.82 19.23 8.52
CA MET A 179 20.31 17.91 8.16
C MET A 179 18.82 17.74 8.50
N LEU A 180 18.39 18.26 9.67
CA LEU A 180 17.00 18.28 10.09
C LEU A 180 16.13 19.09 9.13
N ASP A 181 16.58 20.30 8.77
CA ASP A 181 15.87 21.17 7.86
C ASP A 181 15.73 20.54 6.47
N GLN A 182 16.82 19.99 5.91
CA GLN A 182 16.79 19.33 4.61
C GLN A 182 15.84 18.13 4.60
N TYR A 183 15.87 17.30 5.64
CA TYR A 183 14.96 16.15 5.74
C TYR A 183 13.50 16.60 5.70
N HIS A 184 13.15 17.60 6.51
CA HIS A 184 11.76 18.05 6.62
C HIS A 184 11.27 18.84 5.41
N GLN A 185 12.13 19.64 4.79
CA GLN A 185 11.72 20.54 3.70
C GLN A 185 11.80 19.88 2.32
N GLU A 186 12.71 18.92 2.12
CA GLU A 186 12.96 18.34 0.79
C GLU A 186 12.69 16.84 0.75
N THR A 187 13.38 16.07 1.59
CA THR A 187 13.37 14.60 1.50
C THR A 187 12.01 14.00 1.84
N LEU A 188 11.43 14.45 2.97
CA LEU A 188 10.18 13.94 3.50
C LEU A 188 8.99 14.21 2.56
N PRO A 189 8.82 15.43 2.00
CA PRO A 189 7.79 15.69 1.01
C PRO A 189 7.95 14.85 -0.27
N GLN A 190 9.17 14.68 -0.78
CA GLN A 190 9.42 13.90 -2.01
C GLN A 190 9.06 12.42 -1.86
N LEU A 191 9.25 11.84 -0.67
CA LEU A 191 8.87 10.45 -0.38
C LEU A 191 7.36 10.23 -0.28
N LEU A 192 6.61 11.31 -0.01
CA LEU A 192 5.17 11.26 0.18
C LEU A 192 4.36 11.59 -1.09
N GLN A 193 5.03 11.97 -2.18
CA GLN A 193 4.43 12.20 -3.51
C GLN A 193 4.29 10.90 -4.28
#